data_AF-A0A6J4FFG5-F1
#
_entry.id   AF-A0A6J4FFG5-F1
#
_cell.length_a   1.000
_cell.length_b   1.000
_cell.length_c   1.000
_cell.angle_alpha   90.00
_cell.angle_beta   90.00
_cell.angle_gamma   90.00
#
_symmetry.space_group_name_H-M   'P 1'
#
loop_
_entity.id
_entity.type
_entity.pdbx_description
1 polymer ?
#
loop_
_entity_poly.entity_id
_entity_poly.type
_entity_poly.pdbx_seq_one_letter_code
_entity_poly.pdbx_strand_id
1 'polypeptide(L)'
;MRPFLARLACAVAVSACLWAAPAAWAWQGEADSQGQEANWSGQDFERRIRRVLIDRGFAALTFAEWRSRGEPGGDWILANAPFTTLYGGPGRTEFLVLSDRLGLEIRIEAKYMAATGSVDEKLPYVYLSAVEAARERTVFVIIDGPGWRPGSVEWLRTAAAERRYGMPADKELRVLSLAEFTAWAEGLPKP
;
A
#
# COMPACT_ATOMS: atom_id res chain seq x y z
N MET A 1 20.92 37.76 -71.42
CA MET A 1 22.07 37.17 -72.14
C MET A 1 22.48 35.89 -71.43
N ARG A 2 22.55 34.77 -72.15
CA ARG A 2 23.15 33.51 -71.69
C ARG A 2 24.70 33.62 -71.72
N PRO A 3 25.47 32.54 -71.47
CA PRO A 3 26.15 32.20 -70.22
C PRO A 3 27.69 32.23 -70.41
N PHE A 4 28.49 31.93 -69.39
CA PHE A 4 29.84 31.39 -69.64
C PHE A 4 30.21 30.32 -68.61
N LEU A 5 30.45 29.13 -69.16
CA LEU A 5 31.03 27.96 -68.51
C LEU A 5 32.54 28.13 -68.39
N ALA A 6 33.12 27.65 -67.29
CA ALA A 6 34.48 27.10 -67.30
C ALA A 6 34.56 25.93 -66.31
N ARG A 7 34.85 24.75 -66.88
CA ARG A 7 35.42 23.56 -66.21
C ARG A 7 36.88 23.90 -65.80
N LEU A 8 37.65 23.25 -64.92
CA LEU A 8 37.92 21.82 -64.70
C LEU A 8 38.98 21.78 -63.56
N ALA A 9 38.89 20.95 -62.52
CA ALA A 9 39.84 19.89 -62.12
C ALA A 9 39.48 19.51 -60.66
N CYS A 10 39.07 18.28 -60.34
CA CYS A 10 39.85 17.03 -60.24
C CYS A 10 40.98 17.09 -59.20
N ALA A 11 40.64 16.74 -57.95
CA ALA A 11 41.55 16.08 -57.03
C ALA A 11 40.74 15.10 -56.17
N VAL A 12 41.03 13.83 -56.37
CA VAL A 12 40.50 12.68 -55.65
C VAL A 12 41.20 12.58 -54.30
N ALA A 13 40.45 12.51 -53.21
CA ALA A 13 40.91 11.94 -51.96
C ALA A 13 39.82 11.01 -51.42
N VAL A 14 40.04 9.72 -51.63
CA VAL A 14 39.30 8.62 -50.99
C VAL A 14 39.84 8.49 -49.58
N SER A 15 39.00 8.60 -48.56
CA SER A 15 39.26 7.88 -47.30
C SER A 15 37.98 7.60 -46.53
N ALA A 16 37.67 6.30 -46.51
CA ALA A 16 36.97 5.50 -45.51
C ALA A 16 35.68 6.04 -44.84
N CYS A 17 34.59 5.33 -45.14
CA CYS A 17 33.45 5.13 -44.26
C CYS A 17 33.85 4.86 -42.82
N LEU A 18 33.09 5.39 -41.86
CA LEU A 18 32.43 4.58 -40.83
C LEU A 18 31.39 5.45 -40.10
N TRP A 19 30.14 5.03 -40.20
CA TRP A 19 29.03 5.52 -39.40
C TRP A 19 29.25 5.08 -37.94
N ALA A 20 29.13 6.00 -37.00
CA ALA A 20 28.88 5.68 -35.60
C ALA A 20 27.81 6.64 -35.06
N ALA A 21 26.70 6.05 -34.62
CA ALA A 21 25.52 6.70 -34.06
C ALA A 21 25.81 7.38 -32.70
N PRO A 22 24.97 8.34 -32.26
CA PRO A 22 25.19 9.08 -31.03
C PRO A 22 24.94 8.21 -29.79
N ALA A 23 25.89 8.20 -28.85
CA ALA A 23 25.76 7.49 -27.58
C ALA A 23 24.85 8.26 -26.60
N ALA A 24 24.01 7.47 -25.93
CA ALA A 24 22.96 7.81 -25.00
C ALA A 24 23.41 8.59 -23.74
N TRP A 25 22.56 9.53 -23.34
CA TRP A 25 22.00 9.74 -21.99
C TRP A 25 22.90 9.28 -20.82
N ALA A 26 23.68 10.20 -20.27
CA ALA A 26 24.29 10.04 -18.96
C ALA A 26 23.32 10.57 -17.88
N TRP A 27 22.51 9.68 -17.31
CA TRP A 27 21.92 9.90 -15.99
C TRP A 27 22.96 9.51 -14.94
N GLN A 28 23.47 10.49 -14.19
CA GLN A 28 24.24 10.24 -12.97
C GLN A 28 23.24 9.92 -11.86
N GLY A 29 23.05 8.63 -11.58
CA GLY A 29 22.28 8.18 -10.42
C GLY A 29 23.08 8.40 -9.14
N GLU A 30 22.50 9.14 -8.21
CA GLU A 30 22.92 9.18 -6.81
C GLU A 30 22.84 7.77 -6.22
N ALA A 31 23.85 7.41 -5.43
CA ALA A 31 23.95 6.11 -4.79
C ALA A 31 22.87 5.99 -3.71
N ASP A 32 21.79 5.30 -4.03
CA ASP A 32 20.80 4.86 -3.05
C ASP A 32 21.48 3.94 -2.03
N SER A 33 21.47 4.36 -0.76
CA SER A 33 21.81 3.50 0.36
C SER A 33 20.81 2.34 0.39
N GLN A 34 21.26 1.15 -0.01
CA GLN A 34 20.52 -0.10 0.14
C GLN A 34 20.23 -0.33 1.63
N GLY A 35 19.05 0.12 2.07
CA GLY A 35 18.45 -0.39 3.30
C GLY A 35 18.16 -1.87 3.09
N GLN A 36 18.64 -2.72 4.01
CA GLN A 36 18.31 -4.14 4.01
C GLN A 36 16.78 -4.29 3.98
N GLU A 37 16.22 -4.81 2.89
CA GLU A 37 14.82 -5.21 2.86
C GLU A 37 14.62 -6.27 3.93
N ALA A 38 13.90 -5.90 4.98
CA ALA A 38 13.68 -6.80 6.09
C ALA A 38 12.62 -7.83 5.68
N ASN A 39 13.04 -9.09 5.54
CA ASN A 39 12.15 -10.24 5.32
C ASN A 39 11.28 -10.45 6.57
N TRP A 40 10.02 -10.04 6.53
CA TRP A 40 9.08 -10.25 7.64
C TRP A 40 8.16 -11.44 7.35
N SER A 41 7.64 -12.04 8.42
CA SER A 41 6.42 -12.85 8.33
C SER A 41 5.18 -11.96 8.48
N GLY A 42 4.01 -12.47 8.06
CA GLY A 42 2.73 -11.78 8.31
C GLY A 42 2.50 -11.52 9.80
N GLN A 43 2.93 -12.43 10.68
CA GLN A 43 2.85 -12.24 12.13
C GLN A 43 3.75 -11.11 12.63
N ASP A 44 4.94 -10.93 12.05
CA ASP A 44 5.84 -9.83 12.44
C ASP A 44 5.26 -8.48 12.02
N PHE A 45 4.64 -8.44 10.84
CA PHE A 45 3.94 -7.27 10.33
C PHE A 45 2.78 -6.85 11.24
N GLU A 46 1.92 -7.80 11.60
CA GLU A 46 0.83 -7.58 12.56
C GLU A 46 1.33 -7.08 13.92
N ARG A 47 2.44 -7.65 14.44
CA ARG A 47 3.03 -7.18 15.70
C ARG A 47 3.51 -5.73 15.63
N ARG A 48 4.05 -5.29 14.49
CA ARG A 48 4.47 -3.89 14.29
C ARG A 48 3.28 -2.94 14.25
N ILE A 49 2.23 -3.29 13.50
CA ILE A 49 0.98 -2.51 13.46
C ILE A 49 0.43 -2.33 14.88
N ARG A 50 0.33 -3.42 15.65
CA ARG A 50 -0.10 -3.36 17.04
C ARG A 50 0.81 -2.46 17.88
N ARG A 51 2.13 -2.57 17.70
CA ARG A 51 3.10 -1.79 18.49
C ARG A 51 2.93 -0.28 18.28
N VAL A 52 2.72 0.15 17.04
CA VAL A 52 2.47 1.56 16.69
C VAL A 52 1.31 2.15 17.51
N LEU A 53 0.21 1.40 17.66
CA LEU A 53 -0.95 1.84 18.45
C LEU A 53 -0.71 1.72 19.97
N ILE A 54 0.00 0.69 20.43
CA ILE A 54 0.39 0.56 21.86
C ILE A 54 1.24 1.75 22.30
N ASP A 55 2.18 2.20 21.46
CA ASP A 55 3.00 3.39 21.71
C ASP A 55 2.16 4.69 21.76
N ARG A 56 0.89 4.61 21.36
CA ARG A 56 -0.13 5.68 21.43
C ARG A 56 -1.13 5.50 22.58
N GLY A 57 -0.88 4.55 23.48
CA GLY A 57 -1.69 4.34 24.69
C GLY A 57 -2.85 3.35 24.52
N PHE A 58 -2.98 2.71 23.36
CA PHE A 58 -4.01 1.68 23.19
C PHE A 58 -3.62 0.39 23.90
N ALA A 59 -4.60 -0.29 24.49
CA ALA A 59 -4.45 -1.61 25.07
C ALA A 59 -4.93 -2.71 24.10
N ALA A 60 -4.25 -3.85 24.07
CA ALA A 60 -4.58 -4.95 23.15
C ALA A 60 -5.27 -6.11 23.87
N LEU A 61 -6.38 -6.59 23.29
CA LEU A 61 -7.14 -7.78 23.72
C LEU A 61 -7.62 -8.54 22.48
N THR A 62 -8.16 -9.73 22.65
CA THR A 62 -9.06 -10.30 21.65
C THR A 62 -10.47 -9.71 21.80
N PHE A 63 -11.23 -9.68 20.71
CA PHE A 63 -12.64 -9.26 20.75
C PHE A 63 -13.46 -10.07 21.78
N ALA A 64 -13.18 -11.37 21.90
CA ALA A 64 -13.88 -12.23 22.85
C ALA A 64 -13.61 -11.83 24.32
N GLU A 65 -12.36 -11.49 24.66
CA GLU A 65 -11.98 -11.03 26.00
C GLU A 65 -12.55 -9.64 26.31
N TRP A 66 -12.56 -8.72 25.34
CA TRP A 66 -13.19 -7.42 25.51
C TRP A 66 -14.69 -7.57 25.75
N ARG A 67 -15.35 -8.44 24.98
CA ARG A 67 -16.79 -8.73 25.14
C ARG A 67 -17.11 -9.39 26.47
N SER A 68 -16.28 -10.33 26.95
CA SER A 68 -16.51 -10.98 28.26
C SER A 68 -16.38 -10.02 29.44
N ARG A 69 -15.73 -8.87 29.25
CA ARG A 69 -15.64 -7.78 30.22
C ARG A 69 -16.80 -6.79 30.15
N GLY A 70 -17.82 -7.06 29.35
CA GLY A 70 -18.98 -6.18 29.18
C GLY A 70 -18.75 -5.02 28.21
N GLU A 71 -17.85 -5.21 27.23
CA GLU A 71 -17.59 -4.22 26.17
C GLU A 71 -17.17 -2.84 26.74
N PRO A 72 -16.16 -2.79 27.63
CA PRO A 72 -15.79 -1.55 28.29
C PRO A 72 -15.29 -0.51 27.28
N GLY A 73 -15.63 0.75 27.54
CA GLY A 73 -15.04 1.90 26.86
C GLY A 73 -13.52 1.99 27.02
N GLY A 74 -12.89 2.83 26.21
CA GLY A 74 -11.45 3.07 26.22
C GLY A 74 -10.80 2.94 24.85
N ASP A 75 -9.45 2.86 24.86
CA ASP A 75 -8.61 2.81 23.67
C ASP A 75 -8.11 1.38 23.47
N TRP A 76 -8.72 0.65 22.53
CA TRP A 76 -8.55 -0.78 22.34
C TRP A 76 -8.05 -1.17 20.95
N ILE A 77 -7.17 -2.17 20.92
CA ILE A 77 -6.82 -2.95 19.73
C ILE A 77 -7.40 -4.35 19.92
N LEU A 78 -8.52 -4.63 19.28
CA LEU A 78 -9.24 -5.89 19.39
C LEU A 78 -8.83 -6.81 18.25
N ALA A 79 -8.03 -7.83 18.55
CA ALA A 79 -7.75 -8.86 17.57
C ALA A 79 -8.99 -9.71 17.30
N ASN A 80 -9.05 -10.33 16.12
CA ASN A 80 -9.97 -11.42 15.86
C ASN A 80 -11.47 -11.01 15.93
N ALA A 81 -11.78 -9.74 15.62
CA ALA A 81 -13.15 -9.24 15.67
C ALA A 81 -14.01 -9.89 14.57
N PRO A 82 -15.20 -10.43 14.92
CA PRO A 82 -16.03 -11.15 13.98
C PRO A 82 -16.64 -10.21 12.94
N PHE A 83 -16.87 -10.72 11.74
CA PHE A 83 -17.71 -10.08 10.72
C PHE A 83 -18.37 -11.15 9.84
N THR A 84 -19.36 -10.74 9.05
CA THR A 84 -19.97 -11.59 8.02
C THR A 84 -19.22 -11.35 6.73
N THR A 85 -18.65 -12.39 6.12
CA THR A 85 -17.92 -12.26 4.86
C THR A 85 -18.84 -11.97 3.69
N LEU A 86 -18.28 -11.63 2.53
CA LEU A 86 -19.02 -11.44 1.27
C LEU A 86 -19.89 -12.66 0.88
N TYR A 87 -19.51 -13.85 1.35
CA TYR A 87 -20.22 -15.09 1.06
C TYR A 87 -21.27 -15.44 2.13
N GLY A 88 -21.53 -14.54 3.08
CA GLY A 88 -22.49 -14.75 4.18
C GLY A 88 -21.97 -15.64 5.33
N GLY A 89 -20.71 -16.10 5.25
CA GLY A 89 -20.10 -16.94 6.28
C GLY A 89 -19.43 -16.14 7.41
N PRO A 90 -18.99 -16.81 8.49
CA PRO A 90 -18.23 -16.17 9.55
C PRO A 90 -16.81 -15.81 9.09
N GLY A 91 -16.38 -14.59 9.41
CA GLY A 91 -15.03 -14.08 9.20
C GLY A 91 -14.44 -13.48 10.47
N ARG A 92 -13.12 -13.29 10.49
CA ARG A 92 -12.38 -12.60 11.55
C ARG A 92 -11.39 -11.65 10.90
N THR A 93 -11.34 -10.42 11.41
CA THR A 93 -10.32 -9.45 10.99
C THR A 93 -9.09 -9.55 11.88
N GLU A 94 -7.98 -9.03 11.39
CA GLU A 94 -6.73 -8.94 12.13
C GLU A 94 -6.90 -8.00 13.32
N PHE A 95 -7.41 -6.77 13.11
CA PHE A 95 -7.70 -5.83 14.20
C PHE A 95 -8.98 -5.01 14.00
N LEU A 96 -9.63 -4.69 15.11
CA LEU A 96 -10.62 -3.62 15.26
C LEU A 96 -10.09 -2.63 16.29
N VAL A 97 -9.92 -1.37 15.89
CA VAL A 97 -9.42 -0.30 16.74
C VAL A 97 -10.60 0.54 17.22
N LEU A 98 -10.75 0.65 18.53
CA LEU A 98 -11.77 1.47 19.18
C LEU A 98 -11.09 2.54 20.04
N SER A 99 -11.61 3.76 20.06
CA SER A 99 -11.18 4.79 20.99
C SER A 99 -12.30 5.75 21.28
N ASP A 100 -12.78 5.77 22.52
CA ASP A 100 -13.80 6.75 22.96
C ASP A 100 -13.23 8.16 22.96
N ARG A 101 -11.98 8.30 23.40
CA ARG A 101 -11.28 9.59 23.50
C ARG A 101 -11.11 10.25 22.13
N LEU A 102 -10.82 9.45 21.10
CA LEU A 102 -10.54 9.94 19.76
C LEU A 102 -11.74 9.77 18.81
N GLY A 103 -12.84 9.16 19.27
CA GLY A 103 -14.00 8.84 18.44
C GLY A 103 -13.66 7.89 17.27
N LEU A 104 -12.77 6.92 17.49
CA LEU A 104 -12.33 5.99 16.45
C LEU A 104 -13.07 4.67 16.52
N GLU A 105 -13.52 4.20 15.35
CA GLU A 105 -13.96 2.84 15.09
C GLU A 105 -13.41 2.42 13.72
N ILE A 106 -12.26 1.73 13.72
CA ILE A 106 -11.50 1.42 12.50
C ILE A 106 -11.26 -0.09 12.42
N ARG A 107 -11.73 -0.71 11.35
CA ARG A 107 -11.31 -2.09 11.01
C ARG A 107 -9.98 -2.05 10.26
N ILE A 108 -9.06 -2.92 10.62
CA ILE A 108 -7.75 -3.02 9.98
C ILE A 108 -7.55 -4.42 9.40
N GLU A 109 -7.33 -4.45 8.10
CA GLU A 109 -6.85 -5.63 7.37
C GLU A 109 -5.35 -5.48 7.11
N ALA A 110 -4.54 -6.43 7.59
CA ALA A 110 -3.08 -6.40 7.43
C ALA A 110 -2.63 -7.40 6.37
N LYS A 111 -1.95 -6.95 5.32
CA LYS A 111 -1.44 -7.81 4.24
C LYS A 111 0.04 -7.55 4.00
N TYR A 112 0.88 -8.55 4.23
CA TYR A 112 2.31 -8.48 3.96
C TYR A 112 2.73 -9.60 3.00
N MET A 113 3.61 -9.28 2.04
CA MET A 113 4.17 -10.28 1.13
C MET A 113 5.69 -10.11 0.96
N ALA A 114 6.46 -11.09 1.44
CA ALA A 114 7.92 -11.09 1.33
C ALA A 114 8.43 -11.47 -0.07
N ALA A 115 7.70 -12.32 -0.78
CA ALA A 115 8.12 -12.88 -2.08
C ALA A 115 6.93 -13.00 -3.03
N THR A 116 7.19 -12.87 -4.32
CA THR A 116 6.16 -12.91 -5.37
C THR A 116 5.34 -14.20 -5.31
N GLY A 117 4.02 -14.06 -5.41
CA GLY A 117 3.09 -15.18 -5.42
C GLY A 117 1.79 -14.83 -6.14
N SER A 118 0.70 -15.50 -5.75
CA SER A 118 -0.68 -15.21 -6.20
C SER A 118 -1.52 -14.53 -5.11
N VAL A 119 -0.88 -14.05 -4.04
CA VAL A 119 -1.59 -13.37 -2.95
C VAL A 119 -2.15 -12.02 -3.43
N ASP A 120 -1.53 -11.40 -4.43
CA ASP A 120 -2.03 -10.19 -5.10
C ASP A 120 -3.40 -10.38 -5.77
N GLU A 121 -3.69 -11.59 -6.26
CA GLU A 121 -4.97 -11.92 -6.89
C GLU A 121 -6.15 -11.83 -5.91
N LYS A 122 -5.85 -11.77 -4.60
CA LYS A 122 -6.84 -11.61 -3.53
C LYS A 122 -7.12 -10.15 -3.18
N LEU A 123 -6.36 -9.18 -3.69
CA LEU A 123 -6.58 -7.77 -3.38
C LEU A 123 -7.98 -7.25 -3.79
N PRO A 124 -8.57 -7.70 -4.92
CA PRO A 124 -9.96 -7.36 -5.22
C PRO A 124 -10.96 -7.87 -4.17
N TYR A 125 -10.71 -9.06 -3.62
CA TYR A 125 -11.54 -9.59 -2.54
C TYR A 125 -11.36 -8.78 -1.24
N VAL A 126 -10.14 -8.35 -0.91
CA VAL A 126 -9.88 -7.47 0.24
C VAL A 126 -10.64 -6.15 0.08
N TYR A 127 -10.57 -5.55 -1.12
CA TYR A 127 -11.32 -4.33 -1.45
C TYR A 127 -12.82 -4.51 -1.26
N LEU A 128 -13.42 -5.51 -1.92
CA LEU A 128 -14.87 -5.72 -1.85
C LEU A 128 -15.31 -6.08 -0.44
N SER A 129 -14.49 -6.83 0.32
CA SER A 129 -14.79 -7.13 1.72
C SER A 129 -14.83 -5.86 2.57
N ALA A 130 -13.91 -4.92 2.36
CA ALA A 130 -13.94 -3.63 3.04
C ALA A 130 -15.17 -2.78 2.65
N VAL A 131 -15.58 -2.85 1.39
CA VAL A 131 -16.70 -2.05 0.87
C VAL A 131 -18.06 -2.60 1.30
N GLU A 132 -18.29 -3.90 1.14
CA GLU A 132 -19.62 -4.51 1.26
C GLU A 132 -19.81 -5.32 2.56
N ALA A 133 -18.74 -5.93 3.09
CA ALA A 133 -18.84 -6.84 4.23
C ALA A 133 -18.46 -6.20 5.58
N ALA A 134 -17.50 -5.27 5.58
CA ALA A 134 -17.08 -4.57 6.79
C ALA A 134 -18.20 -3.66 7.30
N ARG A 135 -18.52 -3.80 8.60
CA ARG A 135 -19.58 -3.03 9.25
C ARG A 135 -19.15 -1.60 9.54
N GLU A 136 -17.90 -1.43 9.91
CA GLU A 136 -17.29 -0.17 10.32
C GLU A 136 -17.21 0.78 9.12
N ARG A 137 -17.48 2.07 9.36
CA ARG A 137 -17.42 3.10 8.31
C ARG A 137 -16.00 3.37 7.83
N THR A 138 -15.02 3.21 8.71
CA THR A 138 -13.61 3.42 8.39
C THR A 138 -12.88 2.08 8.37
N VAL A 139 -12.25 1.76 7.25
CA VAL A 139 -11.45 0.55 7.06
C VAL A 139 -10.06 0.93 6.57
N PHE A 140 -9.03 0.45 7.24
CA PHE A 140 -7.66 0.57 6.78
C PHE A 140 -7.18 -0.79 6.26
N VAL A 141 -6.61 -0.79 5.06
CA VAL A 141 -5.82 -1.91 4.55
C VAL A 141 -4.36 -1.50 4.68
N ILE A 142 -3.65 -2.10 5.64
CA ILE A 142 -2.22 -1.88 5.82
C ILE A 142 -1.50 -2.92 4.98
N ILE A 143 -0.78 -2.48 3.95
CA ILE A 143 -0.18 -3.34 2.93
C ILE A 143 1.28 -2.99 2.69
N ASP A 144 2.17 -3.99 2.78
CA ASP A 144 3.62 -3.78 2.65
C ASP A 144 4.36 -5.05 2.17
N GLY A 145 5.66 -4.91 1.91
CA GLY A 145 6.56 -5.98 1.47
C GLY A 145 6.86 -5.96 -0.04
N PRO A 146 8.01 -6.50 -0.47
CA PRO A 146 8.48 -6.40 -1.85
C PRO A 146 7.82 -7.41 -2.80
N GLY A 147 7.06 -8.39 -2.29
CA GLY A 147 6.49 -9.49 -3.07
C GLY A 147 5.25 -9.14 -3.91
N TRP A 148 4.73 -7.91 -3.83
CA TRP A 148 3.55 -7.53 -4.62
C TRP A 148 3.89 -7.41 -6.11
N ARG A 149 3.01 -7.92 -6.97
CA ARG A 149 3.16 -7.75 -8.41
C ARG A 149 3.08 -6.27 -8.79
N PRO A 150 3.83 -5.81 -9.81
CA PRO A 150 3.75 -4.43 -10.28
C PRO A 150 2.30 -4.02 -10.56
N GLY A 151 1.88 -2.89 -9.99
CA GLY A 151 0.54 -2.34 -10.16
C GLY A 151 -0.56 -2.94 -9.27
N SER A 152 -0.33 -4.01 -8.49
CA SER A 152 -1.39 -4.60 -7.67
C SER A 152 -1.79 -3.73 -6.49
N VAL A 153 -0.80 -3.16 -5.78
CA VAL A 153 -1.04 -2.19 -4.70
C VAL A 153 -1.62 -0.89 -5.25
N GLU A 154 -1.13 -0.45 -6.41
CA GLU A 154 -1.62 0.76 -7.08
C GLU A 154 -3.08 0.61 -7.52
N TRP A 155 -3.44 -0.56 -8.05
CA TRP A 155 -4.83 -0.89 -8.36
C TRP A 155 -5.72 -0.76 -7.13
N LEU A 156 -5.28 -1.26 -5.97
CA LEU A 156 -6.05 -1.19 -4.74
C LEU A 156 -6.19 0.26 -4.24
N ARG A 157 -5.11 1.05 -4.30
CA ARG A 157 -5.14 2.49 -3.96
C ARG A 157 -6.07 3.27 -4.88
N THR A 158 -5.95 3.06 -6.19
CA THR A 158 -6.83 3.66 -7.19
C THR A 158 -8.29 3.27 -6.97
N ALA A 159 -8.58 1.99 -6.70
CA ALA A 159 -9.94 1.53 -6.43
C ALA A 159 -10.56 2.18 -5.19
N ALA A 160 -9.77 2.39 -4.13
CA ALA A 160 -10.20 3.11 -2.93
C ALA A 160 -10.44 4.60 -3.22
N ALA A 161 -9.51 5.26 -3.91
CA ALA A 161 -9.58 6.69 -4.25
C ALA A 161 -10.75 7.00 -5.19
N GLU A 162 -10.94 6.19 -6.23
CA GLU A 162 -12.03 6.33 -7.21
C GLU A 162 -13.35 5.75 -6.70
N ARG A 163 -13.37 5.16 -5.50
CA ARG A 163 -14.59 4.63 -4.87
C ARG A 163 -15.31 3.61 -5.77
N ARG A 164 -14.53 2.77 -6.45
CA ARG A 164 -15.03 1.82 -7.47
C ARG A 164 -16.08 0.86 -6.91
N TYR A 165 -16.83 0.24 -7.81
CA TYR A 165 -17.78 -0.84 -7.48
C TYR A 165 -18.85 -0.45 -6.44
N GLY A 166 -19.20 0.85 -6.35
CA GLY A 166 -20.33 1.31 -5.54
C GLY A 166 -20.02 1.54 -4.07
N MET A 167 -18.78 1.93 -3.72
CA MET A 167 -18.42 2.21 -2.32
C MET A 167 -19.34 3.27 -1.68
N PRO A 168 -20.07 2.94 -0.59
CA PRO A 168 -21.04 3.84 0.04
C PRO A 168 -20.44 5.18 0.44
N ALA A 169 -21.14 6.29 0.21
CA ALA A 169 -20.60 7.65 0.39
C ALA A 169 -19.99 7.91 1.78
N ASP A 170 -20.54 7.29 2.83
CA ASP A 170 -20.08 7.39 4.22
C ASP A 170 -19.00 6.37 4.60
N LYS A 171 -18.60 5.50 3.67
CA LYS A 171 -17.47 4.57 3.81
C LYS A 171 -16.16 5.26 3.45
N GLU A 172 -15.19 5.16 4.35
CA GLU A 172 -13.81 5.56 4.18
C GLU A 172 -12.92 4.32 4.13
N LEU A 173 -12.23 4.12 3.00
CA LEU A 173 -11.23 3.07 2.82
C LEU A 173 -9.88 3.70 2.57
N ARG A 174 -8.91 3.46 3.46
CA ARG A 174 -7.52 3.91 3.30
C ARG A 174 -6.60 2.72 3.10
N VAL A 175 -5.72 2.83 2.12
CA VAL A 175 -4.72 1.81 1.80
C VAL A 175 -3.36 2.42 2.14
N LEU A 176 -2.69 1.87 3.15
CA LEU A 176 -1.52 2.47 3.78
C LEU A 176 -0.35 1.47 3.80
N SER A 177 0.88 1.93 3.62
CA SER A 177 2.08 1.19 4.02
C SER A 177 2.23 1.21 5.54
N LEU A 178 3.14 0.41 6.10
CA LEU A 178 3.43 0.51 7.53
C LEU A 178 3.95 1.90 7.90
N ALA A 179 4.75 2.51 7.03
CA ALA A 179 5.28 3.86 7.23
C ALA A 179 4.16 4.91 7.24
N GLU A 180 3.22 4.86 6.27
CA GLU A 180 2.08 5.77 6.22
C GLU A 180 1.14 5.59 7.41
N PHE A 181 0.91 4.34 7.85
CA PHE A 181 0.15 4.04 9.05
C PHE A 181 0.83 4.58 10.31
N THR A 182 2.16 4.44 10.41
CA THR A 182 2.94 4.99 11.52
C THR A 182 2.82 6.50 11.56
N ALA A 183 3.01 7.19 10.43
CA ALA A 183 2.85 8.64 10.35
C ALA A 183 1.43 9.10 10.73
N TRP A 184 0.39 8.36 10.32
CA TRP A 184 -0.98 8.63 10.75
C TRP A 184 -1.15 8.48 12.27
N ALA A 185 -0.67 7.38 12.84
CA ALA A 185 -0.72 7.15 14.28
C ALA A 185 0.10 8.19 15.05
N GLU A 186 1.18 8.71 14.43
CA GLU A 186 2.00 9.75 15.00
C GLU A 186 1.29 11.09 15.18
N GLY A 187 0.33 11.37 14.30
CA GLY A 187 -0.56 12.53 14.38
C GLY A 187 -1.66 12.40 15.45
N LEU A 188 -1.87 11.22 16.06
CA LEU A 188 -2.85 11.06 17.11
C LEU A 188 -2.40 11.79 18.39
N PRO A 189 -3.32 12.48 19.10
CA PRO A 189 -3.04 13.06 20.41
C PRO A 189 -2.50 11.99 21.37
N LYS A 190 -1.41 12.33 22.07
CA LYS A 190 -0.88 11.50 23.15
C LYS A 190 -1.93 11.34 24.25
N PRO A 191 -1.99 10.19 24.93
CA PRO A 191 -2.87 9.98 26.07
C PRO A 191 -2.57 10.95 27.22
#